data_AF-A0A2P5P7S2-F1
#
_entry.id   AF-A0A2P5P7S2-F1
#
_cell.length_a   1.000
_cell.length_b   1.000
_cell.length_c   1.000
_cell.angle_alpha   90.00
_cell.angle_beta   90.00
_cell.angle_gamma   90.00
#
_symmetry.space_group_name_H-M   'P 1'
#
loop_
_entity.id
_entity.type
_entity.pdbx_description
1 polymer ?
#
loop_
_entity_poly.entity_id
_entity_poly.type
_entity_poly.pdbx_seq_one_letter_code
_entity_poly.pdbx_strand_id
1 'polypeptide(L)'
;MIRGVYLKFLGAICAIFILLIGGCGTPQQTTHTTSTTPPELDFSVGSYASVNTYSNSITIAYTVQGDTIAIGLKARTTGWVAIALGNAHGDSDVIMGWVANGQVTINDTNRASKAGLHQLDVDTGGTNDVNVFGGSEINGITTLEFTRKLVTGDTQDLPFLKGNNTITWAIGPTDAITSHHSEIGFATITIP
;
A
#
# COMPACT_ATOMS: atom_id res chain seq x y z
N MET A 1 -40.71 16.03 -58.11
CA MET A 1 -41.31 14.68 -58.11
C MET A 1 -41.42 14.24 -56.65
N ILE A 2 -42.55 14.40 -55.94
CA ILE A 2 -43.79 13.57 -55.96
C ILE A 2 -43.41 12.14 -55.52
N ARG A 3 -43.78 11.52 -54.37
CA ARG A 3 -44.77 11.66 -53.26
C ARG A 3 -44.15 10.97 -52.02
N GLY A 4 -44.40 11.28 -50.74
CA GLY A 4 -45.66 11.52 -50.04
C GLY A 4 -46.38 10.19 -49.75
N VAL A 5 -46.53 9.79 -48.48
CA VAL A 5 -47.81 9.44 -47.83
C VAL A 5 -47.58 9.23 -46.31
N TYR A 6 -48.27 10.07 -45.56
CA TYR A 6 -48.56 9.99 -44.13
C TYR A 6 -49.58 8.88 -43.84
N LEU A 7 -49.51 8.24 -42.68
CA LEU A 7 -50.69 7.67 -42.05
C LEU A 7 -50.90 8.31 -40.67
N LYS A 8 -51.83 9.28 -40.65
CA LYS A 8 -52.47 9.79 -39.45
C LYS A 8 -53.66 8.88 -39.15
N PHE A 9 -53.77 8.37 -37.93
CA PHE A 9 -55.07 7.99 -37.37
C PHE A 9 -55.43 9.02 -36.29
N LEU A 10 -56.61 9.60 -36.47
CA LEU A 10 -57.25 10.60 -35.63
C LEU A 10 -58.43 9.88 -34.94
N GLY A 11 -58.67 10.14 -33.65
CA GLY A 11 -59.91 9.66 -33.00
C GLY A 11 -59.87 9.75 -31.48
N ALA A 12 -60.38 10.86 -30.96
CA ALA A 12 -60.56 11.16 -29.55
C ALA A 12 -61.58 10.25 -28.84
N ILE A 13 -61.51 10.16 -27.50
CA ILE A 13 -62.65 10.32 -26.58
C ILE A 13 -62.14 10.52 -25.13
N CYS A 14 -62.94 11.31 -24.42
CA CYS A 14 -62.78 11.95 -23.13
C CYS A 14 -62.88 10.99 -21.93
N ALA A 15 -62.24 11.40 -20.82
CA ALA A 15 -62.81 11.53 -19.47
C ALA A 15 -62.11 10.77 -18.32
N ILE A 16 -62.02 11.52 -17.21
CA ILE A 16 -61.93 11.11 -15.80
C ILE A 16 -60.54 11.12 -15.17
N PHE A 17 -60.31 12.20 -14.42
CA PHE A 17 -59.38 12.32 -13.30
C PHE A 17 -59.67 11.23 -12.25
N ILE A 18 -58.67 10.41 -11.91
CA ILE A 18 -58.56 9.77 -10.59
C ILE A 18 -57.14 10.00 -10.09
N LEU A 19 -57.05 10.78 -9.02
CA LEU A 19 -55.86 11.02 -8.23
C LEU A 19 -55.59 9.76 -7.38
N LEU A 20 -54.50 9.04 -7.65
CA LEU A 20 -53.94 8.04 -6.72
C LEU A 20 -52.43 8.26 -6.59
N ILE A 21 -52.09 8.98 -5.53
CA ILE A 21 -50.92 8.91 -4.66
C ILE A 21 -49.83 7.86 -4.98
N GLY A 22 -48.59 8.35 -5.00
CA GLY A 22 -47.48 7.69 -4.29
C GLY A 22 -46.72 6.60 -5.06
N GLY A 23 -45.74 7.02 -5.86
CA GLY A 23 -44.71 6.13 -6.39
C GLY A 23 -43.41 6.90 -6.58
N CYS A 24 -42.81 7.34 -5.47
CA CYS A 24 -41.48 7.93 -5.48
C CYS A 24 -40.47 6.80 -5.76
N GLY A 25 -40.08 6.64 -7.03
CA GLY A 25 -38.94 5.81 -7.39
C GLY A 25 -37.67 6.57 -7.02
N THR A 26 -37.19 6.37 -5.79
CA THR A 26 -35.90 6.90 -5.36
C THR A 26 -34.80 6.13 -6.08
N PRO A 27 -33.79 6.79 -6.68
CA PRO A 27 -32.56 6.12 -7.07
C PRO A 27 -31.95 5.50 -5.81
N GLN A 28 -31.73 4.18 -5.82
CA GLN A 28 -31.10 3.50 -4.72
C GLN A 28 -29.62 3.90 -4.70
N GLN A 29 -29.34 4.99 -3.98
CA GLN A 29 -28.01 5.39 -3.54
C GLN A 29 -27.38 4.17 -2.88
N THR A 30 -26.32 3.63 -3.48
CA THR A 30 -25.43 2.67 -2.83
C THR A 30 -24.91 3.33 -1.56
N THR A 31 -25.54 3.04 -0.44
CA THR A 31 -25.01 3.36 0.88
C THR A 31 -23.76 2.53 1.07
N HIS A 32 -22.60 3.13 0.79
CA HIS A 32 -21.35 2.67 1.38
C HIS A 32 -21.53 2.77 2.89
N THR A 33 -21.81 1.64 3.52
CA THR A 33 -21.68 1.49 4.96
C THR A 33 -20.23 1.79 5.30
N THR A 34 -19.97 2.96 5.88
CA THR A 34 -18.69 3.25 6.52
C THR A 34 -18.53 2.24 7.65
N SER A 35 -17.73 1.20 7.44
CA SER A 35 -17.28 0.32 8.50
C SER A 35 -16.61 1.18 9.57
N THR A 36 -17.14 1.15 10.79
CA THR A 36 -16.53 1.79 11.96
C THR A 36 -15.33 1.00 12.47
N THR A 37 -15.10 -0.21 11.96
CA THR A 37 -13.89 -0.99 12.20
C THR A 37 -12.80 -0.52 11.24
N PRO A 38 -11.62 -0.11 11.75
CA PRO A 38 -10.46 0.19 10.91
C PRO A 38 -10.15 -0.98 9.96
N PRO A 39 -9.67 -0.72 8.73
CA PRO A 39 -9.29 -1.78 7.80
C PRO A 39 -8.35 -2.82 8.43
N GLU A 40 -8.50 -4.10 8.09
CA GLU A 40 -7.67 -5.17 8.64
C GLU A 40 -6.24 -5.08 8.07
N LEU A 41 -5.23 -5.22 8.93
CA LEU A 41 -3.82 -5.23 8.53
C LEU A 41 -3.25 -6.66 8.38
N ASP A 42 -4.10 -7.68 8.55
CA ASP A 42 -3.65 -9.06 8.60
C ASP A 42 -3.28 -9.58 7.21
N PHE A 43 -2.23 -10.41 7.19
CA PHE A 43 -1.91 -11.25 6.04
C PHE A 43 -2.69 -12.56 6.13
N SER A 44 -2.94 -13.19 4.97
CA SER A 44 -3.60 -14.51 4.94
C SER A 44 -2.83 -15.50 5.82
N VAL A 45 -3.56 -16.28 6.62
CA VAL A 45 -2.99 -17.23 7.58
C VAL A 45 -2.00 -18.17 6.89
N GLY A 46 -0.79 -18.26 7.43
CA GLY A 46 0.28 -19.12 6.91
C GLY A 46 1.11 -18.53 5.77
N SER A 47 0.82 -17.31 5.29
CA SER A 47 1.63 -16.65 4.25
C SER A 47 3.02 -16.28 4.73
N TYR A 48 3.15 -15.98 6.02
CA TYR A 48 4.42 -15.65 6.68
C TYR A 48 4.61 -16.42 7.98
N ALA A 49 5.86 -16.72 8.33
CA ALA A 49 6.21 -17.41 9.56
C ALA A 49 6.05 -16.51 10.80
N SER A 50 6.33 -15.21 10.64
CA SER A 50 6.18 -14.19 11.68
C SER A 50 5.27 -13.07 11.17
N VAL A 51 4.31 -12.65 11.98
CA VAL A 51 3.40 -11.53 11.68
C VAL A 51 3.18 -10.73 12.96
N ASN A 52 3.55 -9.45 12.97
CA ASN A 52 3.39 -8.59 14.14
C ASN A 52 2.85 -7.22 13.73
N THR A 53 1.90 -6.70 14.51
CA THR A 53 1.29 -5.38 14.31
C THR A 53 1.83 -4.38 15.33
N TYR A 54 2.26 -3.23 14.86
CA TYR A 54 2.84 -2.15 15.64
C TYR A 54 1.95 -0.90 15.56
N SER A 55 1.71 -0.28 16.73
CA SER A 55 0.88 0.92 16.90
C SER A 55 -0.55 0.85 16.34
N ASN A 56 -1.03 -0.33 15.92
CA ASN A 56 -2.22 -0.47 15.07
C ASN A 56 -2.11 0.32 13.74
N SER A 57 -0.90 0.65 13.31
CA SER A 57 -0.62 1.44 12.09
C SER A 57 0.05 0.62 11.01
N ILE A 58 0.89 -0.35 11.38
CA ILE A 58 1.61 -1.22 10.44
C ILE A 58 1.68 -2.66 10.94
N THR A 59 1.48 -3.61 10.03
CA THR A 59 1.83 -5.02 10.22
C THR A 59 3.06 -5.33 9.41
N ILE A 60 4.07 -5.89 10.07
CA ILE A 60 5.31 -6.36 9.49
C ILE A 60 5.30 -7.87 9.61
N ALA A 61 5.34 -8.53 8.44
CA ALA A 61 5.36 -9.96 8.31
C ALA A 61 6.65 -10.40 7.63
N TYR A 62 7.22 -11.54 8.04
CA TYR A 62 8.41 -12.07 7.39
C TYR A 62 8.55 -13.59 7.49
N THR A 63 9.27 -14.16 6.53
CA THR A 63 9.72 -15.55 6.51
C THR A 63 11.16 -15.60 6.04
N VAL A 64 12.01 -16.34 6.75
CA VAL A 64 13.40 -16.59 6.35
C VAL A 64 13.48 -17.98 5.71
N GLN A 65 14.04 -18.06 4.50
CA GLN A 65 14.32 -19.31 3.79
C GLN A 65 15.76 -19.29 3.27
N GLY A 66 16.61 -20.15 3.83
CA GLY A 66 18.03 -20.16 3.49
C GLY A 66 18.69 -18.82 3.84
N ASP A 67 19.26 -18.16 2.84
CA ASP A 67 19.93 -16.86 2.94
C ASP A 67 19.01 -15.68 2.58
N THR A 68 17.72 -15.91 2.39
CA THR A 68 16.77 -14.92 1.89
C THR A 68 15.66 -14.66 2.91
N ILE A 69 15.30 -13.39 3.08
CA ILE A 69 14.12 -12.97 3.84
C ILE A 69 13.05 -12.46 2.87
N ALA A 70 11.84 -12.99 3.01
CA ALA A 70 10.63 -12.43 2.39
C ALA A 70 9.93 -11.55 3.41
N ILE A 71 9.59 -10.32 3.05
CA ILE A 71 8.97 -9.33 3.92
C ILE A 71 7.64 -8.89 3.29
N GLY A 72 6.62 -8.75 4.14
CA GLY A 72 5.36 -8.12 3.83
C GLY A 72 5.10 -6.96 4.77
N LEU A 73 4.77 -5.79 4.23
CA LEU A 73 4.39 -4.60 4.96
C LEU A 73 2.94 -4.27 4.62
N LYS A 74 2.08 -4.10 5.62
CA LYS A 74 0.73 -3.55 5.47
C LYS A 74 0.56 -2.36 6.40
N ALA A 75 0.38 -1.16 5.86
CA ALA A 75 0.32 0.06 6.65
C ALA A 75 -0.95 0.88 6.36
N ARG A 76 -1.50 1.54 7.38
CA ARG A 76 -2.62 2.46 7.28
C ARG A 76 -2.21 3.79 6.63
N THR A 77 -2.05 3.76 5.33
CA THR A 77 -1.79 4.94 4.51
C THR A 77 -2.19 4.68 3.05
N THR A 78 -2.29 5.75 2.28
CA THR A 78 -2.31 5.75 0.80
C THR A 78 -1.02 6.36 0.25
N GLY A 79 0.08 6.12 0.95
CA GLY A 79 1.36 6.74 0.70
C GLY A 79 2.48 5.75 0.89
N TRP A 80 3.70 6.27 0.99
CA TRP A 80 4.87 5.43 1.12
C TRP A 80 4.95 4.72 2.48
N VAL A 81 5.61 3.56 2.48
CA VAL A 81 5.94 2.76 3.66
C VAL A 81 7.41 2.37 3.57
N ALA A 82 8.13 2.44 4.69
CA ALA A 82 9.54 2.10 4.74
C ALA A 82 9.91 1.25 5.95
N ILE A 83 10.94 0.44 5.77
CA ILE A 83 11.74 -0.15 6.86
C ILE A 83 13.20 0.26 6.69
N ALA A 84 13.92 0.34 7.81
CA ALA A 84 15.34 0.66 7.81
C ALA A 84 16.12 -0.16 8.83
N LEU A 85 17.29 -0.64 8.42
CA LEU A 85 18.35 -1.11 9.30
C LEU A 85 19.31 0.05 9.62
N GLY A 86 19.99 -0.06 10.76
CA GLY A 86 21.00 0.91 11.17
C GLY A 86 20.40 2.20 11.76
N ASN A 87 21.10 3.31 11.57
CA ASN A 87 20.76 4.59 12.19
C ASN A 87 19.87 5.42 11.26
N ALA A 88 18.64 5.70 11.69
CA ALA A 88 17.61 6.43 10.93
C ALA A 88 18.06 7.78 10.34
N HIS A 89 19.13 8.39 10.87
CA HIS A 89 19.72 9.64 10.35
C HIS A 89 21.24 9.55 10.19
N GLY A 90 21.73 8.45 9.63
CA GLY A 90 23.15 8.17 9.40
C GLY A 90 23.34 7.00 8.45
N ASP A 91 24.29 6.11 8.74
CA ASP A 91 24.44 4.85 8.01
C ASP A 91 23.19 3.98 8.24
N SER A 92 22.29 4.04 7.28
CA SER A 92 21.04 3.30 7.21
C SER A 92 20.91 2.68 5.84
N ASP A 93 20.37 1.47 5.85
CA ASP A 93 19.92 0.69 4.70
C ASP A 93 18.40 0.72 4.79
N VAL A 94 17.76 1.32 3.79
CA VAL A 94 16.37 1.76 3.81
C VAL A 94 15.65 1.24 2.58
N ILE A 95 14.65 0.40 2.83
CA ILE A 95 13.76 -0.12 1.80
C ILE A 95 12.46 0.64 1.92
N MET A 96 12.11 1.42 0.89
CA MET A 96 10.94 2.29 0.89
C MET A 96 10.13 2.07 -0.38
N GLY A 97 8.81 1.96 -0.26
CA GLY A 97 7.94 1.79 -1.42
C GLY A 97 6.58 2.44 -1.27
N TRP A 98 5.85 2.49 -2.38
CA TRP A 98 4.51 3.07 -2.49
C TRP A 98 3.76 2.42 -3.66
N VAL A 99 2.48 2.73 -3.80
CA VAL A 99 1.65 2.20 -4.88
C VAL A 99 0.95 3.36 -5.57
N ALA A 100 1.39 3.69 -6.78
CA ALA A 100 0.81 4.76 -7.58
C ALA A 100 0.09 4.19 -8.80
N ASN A 101 -1.17 4.55 -9.01
CA ASN A 101 -1.97 4.09 -10.16
C ASN A 101 -2.00 2.55 -10.33
N GLY A 102 -2.00 1.81 -9.21
CA GLY A 102 -1.96 0.35 -9.19
C GLY A 102 -0.58 -0.26 -9.48
N GLN A 103 0.45 0.56 -9.66
CA GLN A 103 1.83 0.12 -9.85
C GLN A 103 2.60 0.22 -8.53
N VAL A 104 3.16 -0.91 -8.10
CA VAL A 104 4.03 -0.98 -6.92
C VAL A 104 5.43 -0.53 -7.31
N THR A 105 6.00 0.38 -6.53
CA THR A 105 7.42 0.75 -6.60
C THR A 105 8.05 0.53 -5.24
N ILE A 106 9.20 -0.16 -5.19
CA ILE A 106 10.01 -0.29 -3.98
C ILE A 106 11.44 0.03 -4.37
N ASN A 107 12.02 0.98 -3.66
CA ASN A 107 13.38 1.45 -3.82
C ASN A 107 14.26 0.89 -2.72
N ASP A 108 15.45 0.47 -3.13
CA ASP A 108 16.60 0.22 -2.27
C ASP A 108 17.40 1.51 -2.15
N THR A 109 17.53 2.00 -0.93
CA THR A 109 18.12 3.31 -0.65
C THR A 109 19.00 3.26 0.58
N ASN A 110 19.90 4.23 0.70
CA ASN A 110 20.71 4.41 1.87
C ASN A 110 20.68 5.83 2.42
N ARG A 111 21.28 5.97 3.61
CA ARG A 111 21.67 7.23 4.22
C ARG A 111 20.51 8.21 4.34
N ALA A 112 19.40 7.76 4.93
CA ALA A 112 18.26 8.62 5.23
C ALA A 112 18.74 9.90 5.94
N SER A 113 18.45 11.05 5.33
CA SER A 113 18.86 12.35 5.87
C SER A 113 17.72 13.03 6.63
N LYS A 114 18.06 13.95 7.52
CA LYS A 114 17.06 14.80 8.21
C LYS A 114 16.24 15.66 7.25
N ALA A 115 16.70 15.85 6.02
CA ALA A 115 16.00 16.61 4.98
C ALA A 115 15.01 15.74 4.17
N GLY A 116 14.86 14.45 4.52
CA GLY A 116 13.97 13.52 3.80
C GLY A 116 14.56 13.01 2.48
N LEU A 117 15.87 13.15 2.29
CA LEU A 117 16.57 12.52 1.16
C LEU A 117 16.90 11.07 1.48
N HIS A 118 16.60 10.21 0.51
CA HIS A 118 16.93 8.79 0.45
C HIS A 118 17.64 8.56 -0.89
N GLN A 119 18.94 8.31 -0.88
CA GLN A 119 19.70 8.12 -2.12
C GLN A 119 19.55 6.66 -2.55
N LEU A 120 19.27 6.42 -3.83
CA LEU A 120 19.26 5.05 -4.36
C LEU A 120 20.65 4.45 -4.25
N ASP A 121 20.75 3.17 -3.88
CA ASP A 121 22.05 2.50 -3.73
C ASP A 121 22.84 2.48 -5.03
N VAL A 122 22.14 2.27 -6.16
CA VAL A 122 22.72 2.32 -7.50
C VAL A 122 23.38 3.67 -7.84
N ASP A 123 22.92 4.76 -7.22
CA ASP A 123 23.47 6.10 -7.44
C ASP A 123 24.67 6.40 -6.52
N THR A 124 24.91 5.58 -5.49
CA THR A 124 26.02 5.73 -4.54
C THR A 124 27.04 4.59 -4.61
N GLY A 125 26.95 3.75 -5.64
CA GLY A 125 27.92 2.69 -5.94
C GLY A 125 27.54 1.30 -5.42
N GLY A 126 26.31 1.13 -4.93
CA GLY A 126 25.68 -0.16 -4.67
C GLY A 126 24.85 -0.66 -5.86
N THR A 127 23.91 -1.51 -5.54
CA THR A 127 23.02 -2.27 -6.42
C THR A 127 21.61 -2.25 -5.82
N ASN A 128 20.61 -2.67 -6.60
CA ASN A 128 19.29 -2.89 -6.05
C ASN A 128 19.18 -4.37 -5.67
N ASP A 129 19.09 -4.65 -4.37
CA ASP A 129 19.05 -5.99 -3.80
C ASP A 129 17.62 -6.43 -3.42
N VAL A 130 16.63 -5.61 -3.73
CA VAL A 130 15.22 -5.87 -3.48
C VAL A 130 14.55 -6.49 -4.70
N ASN A 131 13.93 -7.65 -4.52
CA ASN A 131 13.07 -8.28 -5.52
C ASN A 131 11.60 -8.18 -5.09
N VAL A 132 10.83 -7.32 -5.77
CA VAL A 132 9.40 -7.09 -5.51
C VAL A 132 8.56 -8.22 -6.08
N PHE A 133 7.65 -8.79 -5.29
CA PHE A 133 6.74 -9.83 -5.76
C PHE A 133 5.26 -9.51 -5.52
N GLY A 134 4.95 -8.46 -4.76
CA GLY A 134 3.57 -8.08 -4.48
C GLY A 134 3.44 -6.67 -3.92
N GLY A 135 2.21 -6.15 -4.00
CA GLY A 135 1.82 -4.90 -3.39
C GLY A 135 0.50 -4.39 -3.94
N SER A 136 -0.16 -3.54 -3.16
CA SER A 136 -1.46 -2.99 -3.49
C SER A 136 -1.78 -1.80 -2.60
N GLU A 137 -2.62 -0.89 -3.06
CA GLU A 137 -3.28 0.10 -2.21
C GLU A 137 -4.79 -0.13 -2.25
N ILE A 138 -5.36 -0.57 -1.13
CA ILE A 138 -6.78 -0.92 -1.04
C ILE A 138 -7.35 -0.41 0.28
N ASN A 139 -8.46 0.32 0.23
CA ASN A 139 -9.17 0.81 1.42
C ASN A 139 -8.29 1.61 2.40
N GLY A 140 -7.35 2.42 1.88
CA GLY A 140 -6.44 3.20 2.70
C GLY A 140 -5.32 2.39 3.36
N ILE A 141 -5.02 1.20 2.82
CA ILE A 141 -3.90 0.36 3.23
C ILE A 141 -2.94 0.18 2.06
N THR A 142 -1.69 0.63 2.23
CA THR A 142 -0.57 0.28 1.36
C THR A 142 0.02 -1.05 1.79
N THR A 143 0.12 -1.97 0.84
CA THR A 143 0.77 -3.28 0.99
C THR A 143 2.02 -3.32 0.11
N LEU A 144 3.15 -3.76 0.65
CA LEU A 144 4.41 -3.95 -0.08
C LEU A 144 4.96 -5.34 0.25
N GLU A 145 5.33 -6.13 -0.75
CA GLU A 145 5.86 -7.48 -0.56
C GLU A 145 7.08 -7.71 -1.44
N PHE A 146 8.20 -8.07 -0.81
CA PHE A 146 9.49 -8.20 -1.47
C PHE A 146 10.41 -9.20 -0.77
N THR A 147 11.45 -9.63 -1.46
CA THR A 147 12.55 -10.45 -0.92
C THR A 147 13.86 -9.70 -0.99
N ARG A 148 14.74 -9.98 -0.03
CA ARG A 148 16.15 -9.53 -0.02
C ARG A 148 17.01 -10.63 0.59
N LYS A 149 18.29 -10.71 0.22
CA LYS A 149 19.23 -11.58 0.95
C LYS A 149 19.45 -11.05 2.36
N LEU A 150 19.71 -11.94 3.32
CA LEU A 150 20.12 -11.57 4.67
C LEU A 150 21.46 -10.83 4.66
N VAL A 151 22.35 -11.21 3.75
CA VAL A 151 23.62 -10.54 3.46
C VAL A 151 23.74 -10.42 1.95
N THR A 152 23.68 -9.19 1.42
CA THR A 152 23.70 -8.92 -0.02
C THR A 152 25.13 -8.92 -0.58
N GLY A 153 26.09 -8.46 0.22
CA GLY A 153 27.46 -8.21 -0.21
C GLY A 153 27.65 -6.81 -0.81
N ASP A 154 26.59 -6.00 -0.82
CA ASP A 154 26.64 -4.60 -1.20
C ASP A 154 27.28 -3.75 -0.10
N THR A 155 28.01 -2.72 -0.51
CA THR A 155 28.68 -1.77 0.39
C THR A 155 27.74 -0.70 0.97
N GLN A 156 26.56 -0.51 0.37
CA GLN A 156 25.54 0.41 0.87
C GLN A 156 24.60 -0.23 1.90
N ASP A 157 24.67 -1.56 2.01
CA ASP A 157 23.73 -2.38 2.74
C ASP A 157 24.20 -2.77 4.14
N LEU A 158 23.22 -3.04 5.01
CA LEU A 158 23.44 -3.62 6.32
C LEU A 158 22.89 -5.06 6.37
N PRO A 159 23.63 -6.00 6.95
CA PRO A 159 23.20 -7.39 7.03
C PRO A 159 22.12 -7.58 8.10
N PHE A 160 21.18 -8.48 7.85
CA PHE A 160 20.38 -9.12 8.89
C PHE A 160 21.22 -10.18 9.59
N LEU A 161 21.57 -9.93 10.85
CA LEU A 161 22.40 -10.82 11.65
C LEU A 161 21.57 -11.92 12.31
N LYS A 162 22.18 -13.08 12.59
CA LYS A 162 21.53 -14.14 13.38
C LYS A 162 21.06 -13.57 14.73
N GLY A 163 19.83 -13.92 15.13
CA GLY A 163 19.20 -13.39 16.33
C GLY A 163 18.35 -12.14 16.06
N ASN A 164 18.21 -11.28 17.06
CA ASN A 164 17.32 -10.12 17.00
C ASN A 164 17.97 -8.94 16.27
N ASN A 165 17.28 -8.42 15.25
CA ASN A 165 17.63 -7.21 14.53
C ASN A 165 16.56 -6.16 14.79
N THR A 166 16.96 -5.04 15.37
CA THR A 166 16.08 -3.87 15.49
C THR A 166 16.00 -3.19 14.13
N ILE A 167 14.79 -2.99 13.64
CA ILE A 167 14.51 -2.14 12.48
C ILE A 167 13.71 -0.92 12.91
N THR A 168 13.84 0.15 12.13
CA THR A 168 12.91 1.27 12.16
C THR A 168 11.86 1.06 11.08
N TRP A 169 10.62 1.42 11.33
CA TRP A 169 9.58 1.51 10.30
C TRP A 169 9.03 2.93 10.25
N ALA A 170 8.59 3.37 9.08
CA ALA A 170 7.99 4.68 8.90
C ALA A 170 6.86 4.64 7.86
N ILE A 171 5.89 5.53 8.01
CA ILE A 171 4.72 5.64 7.14
C ILE A 171 4.62 7.09 6.68
N GLY A 172 4.50 7.31 5.37
CA GLY A 172 4.30 8.62 4.74
C GLY A 172 2.83 8.90 4.43
N PRO A 173 2.39 10.17 4.46
CA PRO A 173 1.01 10.55 4.12
C PRO A 173 0.74 10.60 2.61
N THR A 174 1.77 10.50 1.76
CA THR A 174 1.66 10.60 0.29
C THR A 174 2.67 9.67 -0.37
N ASP A 175 2.57 9.47 -1.69
CA ASP A 175 3.57 8.74 -2.48
C ASP A 175 4.90 9.49 -2.65
N ALA A 176 4.95 10.79 -2.32
CA ALA A 176 6.18 11.55 -2.41
C ALA A 176 7.15 11.11 -1.30
N ILE A 177 8.20 10.36 -1.66
CA ILE A 177 9.20 9.83 -0.71
C ILE A 177 9.94 10.92 0.09
N THR A 178 9.92 12.17 -0.38
CA THR A 178 10.47 13.32 0.34
C THR A 178 9.50 13.94 1.35
N SER A 179 8.23 13.50 1.38
CA SER A 179 7.26 13.99 2.36
C SER A 179 7.62 13.45 3.74
N HIS A 180 7.50 14.29 4.77
CA HIS A 180 7.75 13.86 6.15
C HIS A 180 6.82 12.71 6.56
N HIS A 181 7.35 11.71 7.26
CA HIS A 181 6.54 10.61 7.78
C HIS A 181 5.46 11.12 8.74
N SER A 182 4.27 10.51 8.68
CA SER A 182 3.20 10.73 9.65
C SER A 182 3.43 9.93 10.94
N GLU A 183 4.11 8.78 10.84
CA GLU A 183 4.44 7.95 12.00
C GLU A 183 5.76 7.21 11.76
N ILE A 184 6.51 6.99 12.84
CA ILE A 184 7.77 6.25 12.87
C ILE A 184 7.83 5.43 14.16
N GLY A 185 8.42 4.24 14.10
CA GLY A 185 8.62 3.41 15.28
C GLY A 185 9.65 2.32 15.06
N PHE A 186 9.76 1.43 16.03
CA PHE A 186 10.71 0.32 16.00
C PHE A 186 9.99 -1.02 15.95
N ALA A 187 10.65 -2.02 15.35
CA ALA A 187 10.25 -3.41 15.34
C ALA A 187 11.47 -4.32 15.45
N THR A 188 11.23 -5.60 15.73
CA THR A 188 12.28 -6.62 15.82
C THR A 188 12.02 -7.71 14.79
N ILE A 189 13.03 -7.99 13.96
CA ILE A 189 13.08 -9.16 13.09
C ILE A 189 14.08 -10.15 13.67
N THR A 190 13.65 -11.39 13.89
CA THR A 190 14.50 -12.45 14.45
C THR A 190 14.89 -13.41 13.35
N ILE A 191 16.20 -13.53 13.12
CA ILE A 191 16.79 -14.47 12.17
C ILE A 191 17.17 -15.76 12.92
N PRO A 192 16.73 -16.94 12.45
CA PRO A 192 16.88 -18.21 13.17
C PRO A 192 18.33 -18.73 13.30
#